data_AF-A0A1B2IYE6-F1
#
_entry.id   AF-A0A1B2IYE6-F1
#
_cell.length_a   1.000
_cell.length_b   1.000
_cell.length_c   1.000
_cell.angle_alpha   90.00
_cell.angle_beta   90.00
_cell.angle_gamma   90.00
#
_symmetry.space_group_name_H-M   'P 1'
#
loop_
_entity.id
_entity.type
_entity.pdbx_description
1 polymer ?
#
loop_
_entity_poly.entity_id
_entity_poly.type
_entity_poly.pdbx_seq_one_letter_code
_entity_poly.pdbx_strand_id
1 'polypeptide(L)'
;MRQLKATLLVGASLLLFGSVGASTRAKAATTPAPSQTVLAHTSSYYARHELALITRYGIDLSYQTAYNKAGHIWVYDQTQNKALHQSLKVAMANWNAKLGTKVFYVGSKNYHTMVVKLSDGKSNDGNQMAWWLPTTKTIQVDKSYYTDQLSFIDKYMKRNYARTPETGVTTTQADATIDATAAGTARTVEYSRVLTHELGHTLGLTHSKNKTDLMYAGLAFDDIYSYQDVTATSIWANPLSTTDVKRGELAVKIE
;
A
#
# COMPACT_ATOMS: atom_id res chain seq x y z
N MET A 1 -65.95 -35.11 38.10
CA MET A 1 -65.68 -34.76 39.52
C MET A 1 -64.19 -34.70 39.75
N ARG A 2 -63.75 -33.69 40.50
CA ARG A 2 -62.42 -33.49 41.12
C ARG A 2 -61.23 -33.13 40.23
N GLN A 3 -60.87 -31.85 40.36
CA GLN A 3 -59.50 -31.38 40.27
C GLN A 3 -58.62 -32.07 41.32
N LEU A 4 -57.34 -32.24 41.00
CA LEU A 4 -56.26 -32.38 41.97
C LEU A 4 -55.02 -31.65 41.44
N LYS A 5 -54.57 -30.67 42.23
CA LYS A 5 -53.29 -29.98 42.15
C LYS A 5 -52.22 -30.77 42.92
N ALA A 6 -50.96 -30.42 42.64
CA ALA A 6 -49.72 -30.75 43.36
C ALA A 6 -49.17 -32.16 43.05
N THR A 7 -47.85 -32.38 42.91
CA THR A 7 -46.74 -31.80 43.67
C THR A 7 -45.45 -31.83 42.86
N LEU A 8 -44.69 -30.75 42.96
CA LEU A 8 -43.31 -30.61 42.46
C LEU A 8 -42.38 -31.55 43.25
N LEU A 9 -41.63 -32.42 42.57
CA LEU A 9 -40.57 -33.20 43.18
C LEU A 9 -39.28 -33.05 42.39
N VAL A 10 -38.26 -32.67 43.14
CA VAL A 10 -36.90 -32.31 42.77
C VAL A 10 -36.17 -33.52 42.17
N GLY A 11 -35.63 -33.34 40.96
CA GLY A 11 -34.63 -34.21 40.37
C GLY A 11 -33.39 -33.39 40.05
N ALA A 12 -32.42 -33.38 40.95
CA ALA A 12 -31.12 -32.76 40.76
C ALA A 12 -30.33 -33.55 39.70
N SER A 13 -30.23 -32.98 38.50
CA SER A 13 -29.31 -33.44 37.46
C SER A 13 -28.19 -32.42 37.33
N LEU A 14 -27.00 -32.82 37.78
CA LEU A 14 -25.72 -32.14 37.61
C LEU A 14 -25.53 -31.78 36.13
N LEU A 15 -25.73 -30.51 35.77
CA LEU A 15 -25.26 -29.96 34.50
C LEU A 15 -23.78 -29.62 34.67
N LEU A 16 -22.92 -30.56 34.25
CA LEU A 16 -21.50 -30.32 34.07
C LEU A 16 -21.33 -29.17 33.08
N PHE A 17 -20.67 -28.11 33.56
CA PHE A 17 -20.20 -26.99 32.76
C PHE A 17 -19.22 -27.49 31.69
N GLY A 18 -19.73 -27.72 30.48
CA GLY A 18 -18.92 -27.79 29.27
C GLY A 18 -18.78 -26.40 28.69
N SER A 19 -17.85 -25.59 29.21
CA SER A 19 -17.38 -24.39 28.52
C SER A 19 -16.61 -24.83 27.28
N VAL A 20 -17.32 -25.06 26.17
CA VAL A 20 -16.68 -25.22 24.87
C VAL A 20 -16.20 -23.83 24.47
N GLY A 21 -14.91 -23.59 24.70
CA GLY A 21 -14.22 -22.40 24.27
C GLY A 21 -14.34 -22.28 22.76
N ALA A 22 -15.32 -21.51 22.30
CA ALA A 22 -15.29 -20.94 20.97
C ALA A 22 -14.17 -19.89 20.97
N SER A 23 -12.94 -20.31 20.67
CA SER A 23 -11.90 -19.37 20.26
C SER A 23 -12.24 -18.90 18.84
N THR A 24 -13.27 -18.08 18.72
CA THR A 24 -13.38 -17.18 17.59
C THR A 24 -12.19 -16.24 17.73
N ARG A 25 -11.08 -16.52 17.02
CA ARG A 25 -10.05 -15.50 16.81
C ARG A 25 -10.77 -14.34 16.14
N ALA A 26 -11.15 -13.33 16.94
CA ALA A 26 -11.64 -12.07 16.40
C ALA A 26 -10.56 -11.59 15.42
N LYS A 27 -10.87 -11.58 14.11
CA LYS A 27 -9.98 -10.98 13.14
C LYS A 27 -9.76 -9.54 13.61
N ALA A 28 -8.50 -9.14 13.81
CA ALA A 28 -8.18 -7.78 14.20
C ALA A 28 -8.91 -6.80 13.26
N ALA A 29 -9.69 -5.89 13.84
CA ALA A 29 -10.48 -4.90 13.10
C ALA A 29 -9.57 -4.01 12.24
N THR A 30 -8.34 -3.81 12.71
CA THR A 30 -7.27 -3.03 12.08
C THR A 30 -6.05 -3.92 11.83
N THR A 31 -5.21 -3.55 10.87
CA THR A 31 -3.91 -4.21 10.67
C THR A 31 -2.93 -3.63 11.70
N PRO A 32 -2.36 -4.45 12.61
CA PRO A 32 -1.48 -3.92 13.64
C PRO A 32 -0.09 -3.59 13.07
N ALA A 33 0.57 -2.59 13.68
CA ALA A 33 1.99 -2.36 13.46
C ALA A 33 2.84 -3.27 14.38
N PRO A 34 3.91 -3.92 13.88
CA PRO A 34 4.89 -4.59 14.73
C PRO A 34 5.43 -3.64 15.82
N SER A 35 5.70 -4.16 17.01
CA SER A 35 6.36 -3.37 18.07
C SER A 35 7.87 -3.38 17.88
N GLN A 36 8.58 -2.48 18.55
CA GLN A 36 10.05 -2.47 18.53
C GLN A 36 10.64 -3.80 19.04
N THR A 37 10.01 -4.40 20.07
CA THR A 37 10.39 -5.71 20.59
C THR A 37 10.28 -6.80 19.52
N VAL A 38 9.21 -6.80 18.72
CA VAL A 38 9.05 -7.76 17.62
C VAL A 38 10.16 -7.59 16.59
N LEU A 39 10.53 -6.35 16.25
CA LEU A 39 11.56 -6.02 15.25
C LEU A 39 13.01 -6.24 15.74
N ALA A 40 13.21 -6.44 17.04
CA ALA A 40 14.51 -6.64 17.68
C ALA A 40 14.88 -8.12 17.88
N HIS A 41 14.01 -9.06 17.48
CA HIS A 41 14.30 -10.49 17.58
C HIS A 41 15.33 -10.96 16.55
N THR A 42 15.88 -12.15 16.77
CA THR A 42 16.89 -12.78 15.90
C THR A 42 16.25 -13.53 14.73
N SER A 43 17.03 -13.81 13.68
CA SER A 43 16.57 -14.61 12.54
C SER A 43 16.03 -15.98 12.96
N SER A 44 16.65 -16.65 13.94
CA SER A 44 16.15 -17.93 14.47
C SER A 44 14.81 -17.81 15.20
N TYR A 45 14.50 -16.64 15.77
CA TYR A 45 13.17 -16.39 16.32
C TYR A 45 12.17 -16.20 15.17
N TYR A 46 12.50 -15.40 14.16
CA TYR A 46 11.62 -15.19 13.01
C TYR A 46 11.29 -16.51 12.30
N ALA A 47 12.28 -17.36 12.03
CA ALA A 47 12.05 -18.68 11.43
C ALA A 47 11.13 -19.57 12.29
N ARG A 48 11.26 -19.56 13.61
CA ARG A 48 10.41 -20.36 14.52
C ARG A 48 8.98 -19.83 14.65
N HIS A 49 8.77 -18.53 14.42
CA HIS A 49 7.49 -17.86 14.63
C HIS A 49 6.88 -17.30 13.34
N GLU A 50 7.41 -17.67 12.18
CA GLU A 50 7.08 -17.11 10.86
C GLU A 50 5.57 -17.08 10.64
N LEU A 51 4.89 -18.23 10.68
CA LEU A 51 3.45 -18.33 10.43
C LEU A 51 2.63 -17.41 11.34
N ALA A 52 3.01 -17.31 12.62
CA ALA A 52 2.30 -16.46 13.58
C ALA A 52 2.52 -14.97 13.27
N LEU A 53 3.74 -14.58 12.89
CA LEU A 53 4.10 -13.21 12.54
C LEU A 53 3.45 -12.78 11.24
N ILE A 54 3.59 -13.58 10.17
CA ILE A 54 3.04 -13.22 8.85
C ILE A 54 1.51 -13.15 8.89
N THR A 55 0.85 -14.05 9.64
CA THR A 55 -0.61 -14.00 9.83
C THR A 55 -1.03 -12.75 10.59
N ARG A 56 -0.32 -12.40 11.67
CA ARG A 56 -0.69 -11.28 12.53
C ARG A 56 -0.51 -9.93 11.85
N TYR A 57 0.56 -9.78 11.08
CA TYR A 57 0.98 -8.51 10.48
C TYR A 57 0.63 -8.40 8.99
N GLY A 58 -0.10 -9.37 8.44
CA GLY A 58 -0.53 -9.34 7.06
C GLY A 58 0.66 -9.35 6.10
N ILE A 59 1.54 -10.33 6.25
CA ILE A 59 2.64 -10.57 5.31
C ILE A 59 2.31 -11.86 4.57
N ASP A 60 2.50 -11.86 3.26
CA ASP A 60 2.36 -13.01 2.38
C ASP A 60 3.68 -13.22 1.64
N LEU A 61 4.42 -14.25 2.05
CA LEU A 61 5.73 -14.57 1.48
C LEU A 61 5.62 -15.01 0.02
N SER A 62 4.43 -15.41 -0.46
CA SER A 62 4.22 -15.70 -1.89
C SER A 62 4.34 -14.46 -2.78
N TYR A 63 4.29 -13.26 -2.21
CA TYR A 63 4.50 -12.02 -2.95
C TYR A 63 5.98 -11.63 -3.06
N GLN A 64 6.86 -12.16 -2.19
CA GLN A 64 8.30 -11.85 -2.11
C GLN A 64 9.13 -12.55 -3.21
N THR A 65 8.65 -12.57 -4.45
CA THR A 65 9.31 -13.31 -5.54
C THR A 65 10.45 -12.55 -6.21
N ALA A 66 10.59 -11.25 -5.89
CA ALA A 66 11.51 -10.32 -6.53
C ALA A 66 12.89 -10.23 -5.86
N TYR A 67 13.09 -10.84 -4.69
CA TYR A 67 14.39 -10.85 -4.03
C TYR A 67 15.40 -11.72 -4.78
N ASN A 68 16.64 -11.27 -4.84
CA ASN A 68 17.77 -12.15 -5.14
C ASN A 68 18.30 -12.80 -3.86
N LYS A 69 19.29 -13.69 -3.99
CA LYS A 69 19.93 -14.38 -2.84
C LYS A 69 20.62 -13.45 -1.83
N ALA A 70 20.76 -12.17 -2.12
CA ALA A 70 21.39 -11.17 -1.25
C ALA A 70 20.35 -10.23 -0.62
N GLY A 71 19.05 -10.52 -0.71
CA GLY A 71 18.00 -9.67 -0.17
C GLY A 71 17.79 -8.37 -0.97
N HIS A 72 18.23 -8.30 -2.22
CA HIS A 72 18.06 -7.13 -3.09
C HIS A 72 16.99 -7.34 -4.16
N ILE A 73 16.23 -6.29 -4.42
CA ILE A 73 15.28 -6.19 -5.53
C ILE A 73 15.85 -5.22 -6.58
N TRP A 74 16.19 -5.74 -7.76
CA TRP A 74 16.70 -4.97 -8.88
C TRP A 74 15.56 -4.65 -9.84
N VAL A 75 15.16 -3.38 -9.87
CA VAL A 75 13.97 -2.91 -10.57
C VAL A 75 14.33 -2.41 -11.96
N TYR A 76 13.90 -3.12 -13.01
CA TYR A 76 14.02 -2.64 -14.38
C TYR A 76 12.79 -1.85 -14.80
N ASP A 77 12.99 -0.56 -15.07
CA ASP A 77 11.98 0.30 -15.67
C ASP A 77 11.88 0.07 -17.18
N GLN A 78 10.84 -0.65 -17.61
CA GLN A 78 10.50 -0.89 -19.00
C GLN A 78 9.37 0.05 -19.49
N THR A 79 8.96 1.04 -18.69
CA THR A 79 7.85 1.94 -19.08
C THR A 79 8.21 2.85 -20.25
N GLN A 80 9.51 3.11 -20.45
CA GLN A 80 10.03 4.09 -21.43
C GLN A 80 9.43 5.49 -21.26
N ASN A 81 8.94 5.82 -20.07
CA ASN A 81 8.27 7.09 -19.78
C ASN A 81 9.02 7.86 -18.69
N LYS A 82 9.47 9.09 -19.00
CA LYS A 82 10.29 9.89 -18.07
C LYS A 82 9.60 10.21 -16.74
N ALA A 83 8.29 10.46 -16.75
CA ALA A 83 7.55 10.77 -15.53
C ALA A 83 7.34 9.51 -14.67
N LEU A 84 7.06 8.35 -15.29
CA LEU A 84 7.03 7.07 -14.54
C LEU A 84 8.42 6.69 -14.02
N HIS A 85 9.48 6.94 -14.78
CA HIS A 85 10.85 6.73 -14.32
C HIS A 85 11.14 7.53 -13.04
N GLN A 86 10.78 8.81 -13.04
CA GLN A 86 10.92 9.65 -11.86
C GLN A 86 10.03 9.16 -10.70
N SER A 87 8.80 8.75 -11.01
CA SER A 87 7.86 8.23 -10.02
C SER A 87 8.41 6.98 -9.33
N LEU A 88 8.97 6.05 -10.11
CA LEU A 88 9.57 4.82 -9.62
C LEU A 88 10.82 5.09 -8.77
N LYS A 89 11.65 6.06 -9.16
CA LYS A 89 12.81 6.48 -8.37
C LYS A 89 12.39 6.99 -6.99
N VAL A 90 11.34 7.81 -6.92
CA VAL A 90 10.78 8.30 -5.64
C VAL A 90 10.21 7.13 -4.84
N ALA A 91 9.48 6.22 -5.47
CA ALA A 91 8.90 5.05 -4.81
C ALA A 91 9.95 4.15 -4.14
N MET A 92 11.05 3.85 -4.86
CA MET A 92 12.17 3.10 -4.28
C MET A 92 12.84 3.86 -3.13
N ALA A 93 12.98 5.20 -3.26
CA ALA A 93 13.56 6.02 -2.21
C ALA A 93 12.68 6.05 -0.94
N ASN A 94 11.35 6.09 -1.09
CA ASN A 94 10.41 6.08 0.04
C ASN A 94 10.64 4.85 0.94
N TRP A 95 10.76 3.67 0.36
CA TRP A 95 11.05 2.44 1.11
C TRP A 95 12.48 2.39 1.64
N ASN A 96 13.48 2.62 0.80
CA ASN A 96 14.88 2.52 1.21
C ASN A 96 15.24 3.50 2.35
N ALA A 97 14.58 4.64 2.44
CA ALA A 97 14.76 5.60 3.53
C ALA A 97 14.16 5.13 4.88
N LYS A 98 13.33 4.09 4.87
CA LYS A 98 12.56 3.64 6.05
C LYS A 98 12.85 2.21 6.51
N LEU A 99 13.37 1.34 5.65
CA LEU A 99 13.56 -0.09 5.97
C LEU A 99 14.80 -0.40 6.82
N GLY A 100 15.66 0.58 7.10
CA GLY A 100 16.93 0.38 7.81
C GLY A 100 18.01 -0.38 7.01
N THR A 101 17.64 -0.99 5.88
CA THR A 101 18.53 -1.53 4.85
C THR A 101 18.03 -1.12 3.47
N LYS A 102 18.95 -1.04 2.50
CA LYS A 102 18.60 -0.74 1.12
C LYS A 102 18.17 -2.02 0.42
N VAL A 103 16.89 -2.10 0.06
CA VAL A 103 16.27 -3.26 -0.60
C VAL A 103 16.12 -3.02 -2.09
N PHE A 104 15.69 -1.83 -2.50
CA PHE A 104 15.39 -1.52 -3.89
C PHE A 104 16.59 -0.88 -4.61
N TYR A 105 16.96 -1.45 -5.75
CA TYR A 105 18.07 -1.00 -6.58
C TYR A 105 17.60 -0.77 -8.02
N VAL A 106 18.22 0.20 -8.69
CA VAL A 106 17.99 0.43 -10.11
C VAL A 106 18.58 -0.73 -10.90
N GLY A 107 17.72 -1.46 -11.61
CA GLY A 107 18.09 -2.53 -12.54
C GLY A 107 18.20 -2.05 -13.98
N SER A 108 18.52 -2.99 -14.87
CA SER A 108 18.59 -2.79 -16.31
C SER A 108 17.95 -3.98 -17.04
N LYS A 109 17.77 -3.85 -18.36
CA LYS A 109 17.28 -4.94 -19.21
C LYS A 109 18.07 -6.25 -19.01
N ASN A 110 19.38 -6.15 -18.81
CA ASN A 110 20.27 -7.31 -18.68
C ASN A 110 20.52 -7.73 -17.21
N TYR A 111 20.10 -6.92 -16.25
CA TYR A 111 20.31 -7.17 -14.83
C TYR A 111 19.16 -6.63 -13.99
N HIS A 112 18.20 -7.50 -13.69
CA HIS A 112 17.04 -7.18 -12.86
C HIS A 112 16.47 -8.45 -12.21
N THR A 113 15.67 -8.26 -11.17
CA THR A 113 14.88 -9.33 -10.54
C THR A 113 13.38 -9.08 -10.68
N MET A 114 12.98 -7.86 -11.04
CA MET A 114 11.61 -7.50 -11.39
C MET A 114 11.56 -6.43 -12.48
N VAL A 115 10.39 -6.29 -13.09
CA VAL A 115 10.12 -5.32 -14.16
C VAL A 115 8.96 -4.41 -13.78
N VAL A 116 9.03 -3.14 -14.15
CA VAL A 116 7.88 -2.21 -14.15
C VAL A 116 7.58 -1.85 -15.59
N LYS A 117 6.34 -2.04 -16.05
CA LYS A 117 5.96 -1.77 -17.44
C LYS A 117 4.54 -1.22 -17.56
N LEU A 118 4.30 -0.49 -18.64
CA LEU A 118 2.94 -0.15 -19.07
C LEU A 118 2.22 -1.41 -19.59
N SER A 119 0.94 -1.51 -19.34
CA SER A 119 0.08 -2.62 -19.75
C SER A 119 -1.14 -2.11 -20.49
N ASP A 120 -1.50 -2.78 -21.58
CA ASP A 120 -2.80 -2.61 -22.25
C ASP A 120 -3.90 -3.48 -21.59
N GLY A 121 -3.53 -4.40 -20.68
CA GLY A 121 -4.48 -5.16 -19.87
C GLY A 121 -5.05 -4.30 -18.74
N LYS A 122 -6.30 -4.55 -18.36
CA LYS A 122 -6.94 -3.92 -17.20
C LYS A 122 -6.76 -4.80 -15.96
N SER A 123 -6.75 -4.19 -14.78
CA SER A 123 -6.87 -4.90 -13.52
C SER A 123 -8.19 -5.70 -13.46
N ASN A 124 -8.21 -6.79 -12.70
CA ASN A 124 -9.36 -7.69 -12.63
C ASN A 124 -10.63 -7.02 -12.05
N ASP A 125 -10.49 -5.90 -11.34
CA ASP A 125 -11.59 -5.07 -10.83
C ASP A 125 -11.79 -3.77 -11.64
N GLY A 126 -10.98 -3.55 -12.68
CA GLY A 126 -11.08 -2.44 -13.62
C GLY A 126 -10.77 -1.06 -13.03
N ASN A 127 -10.26 -0.97 -11.79
CA ASN A 127 -10.11 0.31 -11.09
C ASN A 127 -8.73 0.53 -10.45
N GLN A 128 -7.77 -0.38 -10.66
CA GLN A 128 -6.40 -0.21 -10.17
C GLN A 128 -5.51 0.49 -11.21
N MET A 129 -4.74 1.48 -10.75
CA MET A 129 -3.77 2.24 -11.57
C MET A 129 -2.49 1.45 -11.88
N ALA A 130 -2.14 0.51 -10.99
CA ALA A 130 -1.04 -0.43 -11.15
C ALA A 130 -1.32 -1.68 -10.29
N TRP A 131 -0.60 -2.78 -10.57
CA TRP A 131 -0.69 -4.01 -9.75
C TRP A 131 0.59 -4.84 -9.81
N TRP A 132 0.96 -5.44 -8.69
CA TRP A 132 2.02 -6.44 -8.56
C TRP A 132 1.56 -7.83 -9.03
N LEU A 133 2.37 -8.46 -9.90
CA LEU A 133 2.21 -9.84 -10.34
C LEU A 133 3.39 -10.68 -9.84
N PRO A 134 3.26 -11.41 -8.71
CA PRO A 134 4.36 -12.18 -8.13
C PRO A 134 4.94 -13.23 -9.08
N THR A 135 4.10 -13.94 -9.82
CA THR A 135 4.52 -15.04 -10.71
C THR A 135 5.42 -14.56 -11.85
N THR A 136 5.10 -13.41 -12.44
CA THR A 136 5.87 -12.82 -13.54
C THR A 136 6.87 -11.76 -13.07
N LYS A 137 6.95 -11.54 -11.74
CA LYS A 137 7.81 -10.54 -11.09
C LYS A 137 7.66 -9.17 -11.73
N THR A 138 6.44 -8.75 -12.01
CA THR A 138 6.15 -7.54 -12.77
C THR A 138 5.16 -6.64 -12.04
N ILE A 139 5.47 -5.35 -11.91
CA ILE A 139 4.45 -4.32 -11.69
C ILE A 139 3.94 -3.86 -13.05
N GLN A 140 2.64 -3.97 -13.26
CA GLN A 140 1.98 -3.42 -14.44
C GLN A 140 1.33 -2.09 -14.07
N VAL A 141 1.54 -1.07 -14.91
CA VAL A 141 0.86 0.23 -14.81
C VAL A 141 -0.22 0.28 -15.90
N ASP A 142 -1.44 0.62 -15.54
CA ASP A 142 -2.54 0.77 -16.51
C ASP A 142 -2.24 1.93 -17.45
N LYS A 143 -2.03 1.60 -18.73
CA LYS A 143 -1.67 2.59 -19.75
C LYS A 143 -2.82 3.52 -20.11
N SER A 144 -4.06 3.03 -20.12
CA SER A 144 -5.23 3.86 -20.42
C SER A 144 -5.40 4.89 -19.32
N TYR A 145 -5.38 4.44 -18.06
CA TYR A 145 -5.49 5.32 -16.91
C TYR A 145 -4.37 6.37 -16.90
N TYR A 146 -3.12 5.92 -17.08
CA TYR A 146 -1.95 6.83 -17.10
C TYR A 146 -2.06 7.92 -18.18
N THR A 147 -2.60 7.56 -19.34
CA THR A 147 -2.77 8.46 -20.49
C THR A 147 -3.84 9.51 -20.20
N ASP A 148 -5.00 9.08 -19.70
CA ASP A 148 -6.16 9.97 -19.52
C ASP A 148 -6.01 10.86 -18.28
N GLN A 149 -5.36 10.37 -17.23
CA GLN A 149 -5.27 11.00 -15.91
C GLN A 149 -4.70 12.42 -15.96
N LEU A 150 -3.74 12.72 -16.85
CA LEU A 150 -3.17 14.08 -16.94
C LEU A 150 -4.24 15.12 -17.26
N SER A 151 -5.14 14.81 -18.20
CA SER A 151 -6.23 15.71 -18.59
C SER A 151 -7.26 15.87 -17.47
N PHE A 152 -7.50 14.82 -16.68
CA PHE A 152 -8.37 14.88 -15.51
C PHE A 152 -7.78 15.75 -14.42
N ILE A 153 -6.50 15.56 -14.09
CA ILE A 153 -5.78 16.37 -13.10
C ILE A 153 -5.84 17.84 -13.50
N ASP A 154 -5.46 18.18 -14.73
CA ASP A 154 -5.50 19.54 -15.25
C ASP A 154 -6.89 20.18 -15.05
N LYS A 155 -7.93 19.50 -15.56
CA LYS A 155 -9.31 19.97 -15.49
C LYS A 155 -9.80 20.19 -14.05
N TYR A 156 -9.50 19.26 -13.14
CA TYR A 156 -9.98 19.35 -11.75
C TYR A 156 -9.17 20.35 -10.94
N MET A 157 -7.87 20.46 -11.17
CA MET A 157 -7.02 21.44 -10.50
C MET A 157 -7.43 22.88 -10.84
N LYS A 158 -7.65 23.18 -12.13
CA LYS A 158 -8.15 24.50 -12.56
C LYS A 158 -9.52 24.81 -11.94
N ARG A 159 -10.42 23.83 -11.94
CA ARG A 159 -11.76 23.98 -11.33
C ARG A 159 -11.69 24.25 -9.83
N ASN A 160 -10.82 23.54 -9.12
CA ASN A 160 -10.64 23.71 -7.68
C ASN A 160 -10.01 25.07 -7.37
N TYR A 161 -8.99 25.48 -8.14
CA TYR A 161 -8.37 26.79 -7.98
C TYR A 161 -9.35 27.93 -8.22
N ALA A 162 -10.18 27.84 -9.27
CA ALA A 162 -11.19 28.87 -9.57
C ALA A 162 -12.24 29.03 -8.45
N ARG A 163 -12.48 27.98 -7.64
CA ARG A 163 -13.40 28.03 -6.49
C ARG A 163 -12.76 28.63 -5.25
N THR A 164 -11.47 28.37 -5.04
CA THR A 164 -10.72 28.80 -3.87
C THR A 164 -9.33 29.30 -4.30
N PRO A 165 -9.24 30.50 -4.88
CA PRO A 165 -7.97 31.04 -5.36
C PRO A 165 -7.07 31.48 -4.19
N GLU A 166 -5.76 31.47 -4.41
CA GLU A 166 -4.80 32.03 -3.45
C GLU A 166 -4.68 33.55 -3.57
N THR A 167 -4.29 34.18 -2.47
CA THR A 167 -3.97 35.61 -2.48
C THR A 167 -2.69 35.82 -3.30
N GLY A 168 -2.73 36.75 -4.26
CA GLY A 168 -1.55 37.15 -5.04
C GLY A 168 -1.27 36.33 -6.31
N VAL A 169 -2.07 35.30 -6.59
CA VAL A 169 -2.01 34.53 -7.85
C VAL A 169 -3.37 34.56 -8.53
N THR A 170 -3.44 35.14 -9.72
CA THR A 170 -4.70 35.17 -10.50
C THR A 170 -5.01 33.79 -11.09
N THR A 171 -6.29 33.52 -11.39
CA THR A 171 -6.70 32.27 -12.07
C THR A 171 -5.95 32.06 -13.38
N THR A 172 -5.72 33.11 -14.17
CA THR A 172 -4.95 33.00 -15.42
C THR A 172 -3.50 32.60 -15.19
N GLN A 173 -2.85 33.12 -14.15
CA GLN A 173 -1.48 32.73 -13.79
C GLN A 173 -1.41 31.29 -13.27
N ALA A 174 -2.40 30.89 -12.46
CA ALA A 174 -2.50 29.51 -11.98
C ALA A 174 -2.73 28.55 -13.15
N ASP A 175 -3.72 28.79 -14.01
CA ASP A 175 -4.02 27.97 -15.20
C ASP A 175 -2.79 27.78 -16.08
N ALA A 176 -2.05 28.86 -16.38
CA ALA A 176 -0.81 28.78 -17.16
C ALA A 176 0.26 27.91 -16.49
N THR A 177 0.37 27.96 -15.16
CA THR A 177 1.31 27.13 -14.39
C THR A 177 0.86 25.67 -14.35
N ILE A 178 -0.45 25.44 -14.25
CA ILE A 178 -1.07 24.10 -14.26
C ILE A 178 -0.78 23.42 -15.60
N ASP A 179 -1.06 24.11 -16.70
CA ASP A 179 -0.80 23.65 -18.06
C ASP A 179 0.68 23.34 -18.29
N ALA A 180 1.56 24.22 -17.84
CA ALA A 180 2.99 24.09 -18.10
C ALA A 180 3.65 23.00 -17.25
N THR A 181 3.26 22.87 -15.97
CA THR A 181 4.04 22.07 -15.00
C THR A 181 3.21 21.36 -13.93
N ALA A 182 2.24 22.04 -13.29
CA ALA A 182 1.66 21.51 -12.04
C ALA A 182 0.89 20.20 -12.25
N ALA A 183 0.11 20.08 -13.34
CA ALA A 183 -0.58 18.83 -13.65
C ALA A 183 0.39 17.65 -13.89
N GLY A 184 1.54 17.92 -14.51
CA GLY A 184 2.60 16.93 -14.70
C GLY A 184 3.27 16.51 -13.39
N THR A 185 3.52 17.46 -12.49
CA THR A 185 4.03 17.22 -11.14
C THR A 185 3.05 16.35 -10.34
N ALA A 186 1.77 16.73 -10.32
CA ALA A 186 0.70 16.00 -9.64
C ALA A 186 0.61 14.53 -10.09
N ARG A 187 0.60 14.28 -11.41
CA ARG A 187 0.64 12.90 -11.95
C ARG A 187 1.88 12.13 -11.48
N THR A 188 3.04 12.78 -11.49
CA THR A 188 4.28 12.14 -11.06
C THR A 188 4.24 11.80 -9.57
N VAL A 189 3.69 12.68 -8.73
CA VAL A 189 3.46 12.40 -7.30
C VAL A 189 2.50 11.23 -7.12
N GLU A 190 1.36 11.24 -7.82
CA GLU A 190 0.35 10.19 -7.72
C GLU A 190 0.94 8.81 -8.04
N TYR A 191 1.63 8.70 -9.17
CA TYR A 191 2.30 7.45 -9.54
C TYR A 191 3.49 7.12 -8.64
N SER A 192 4.15 8.09 -8.01
CA SER A 192 5.16 7.80 -6.98
C SER A 192 4.52 7.09 -5.79
N ARG A 193 3.34 7.54 -5.35
CA ARG A 193 2.60 6.95 -4.22
C ARG A 193 2.02 5.59 -4.58
N VAL A 194 1.41 5.45 -5.76
CA VAL A 194 0.94 4.16 -6.29
C VAL A 194 2.09 3.15 -6.42
N LEU A 195 3.20 3.52 -7.04
CA LEU A 195 4.34 2.61 -7.15
C LEU A 195 4.97 2.31 -5.78
N THR A 196 4.92 3.24 -4.81
CA THR A 196 5.34 2.95 -3.43
C THR A 196 4.45 1.86 -2.82
N HIS A 197 3.13 1.90 -3.04
CA HIS A 197 2.20 0.85 -2.63
C HIS A 197 2.56 -0.50 -3.28
N GLU A 198 2.72 -0.53 -4.60
CA GLU A 198 3.04 -1.77 -5.32
C GLU A 198 4.39 -2.37 -4.91
N LEU A 199 5.41 -1.53 -4.65
CA LEU A 199 6.67 -2.00 -4.09
C LEU A 199 6.48 -2.60 -2.68
N GLY A 200 5.52 -2.11 -1.89
CA GLY A 200 5.15 -2.74 -0.62
C GLY A 200 4.66 -4.18 -0.79
N HIS A 201 3.91 -4.48 -1.86
CA HIS A 201 3.56 -5.86 -2.20
C HIS A 201 4.79 -6.71 -2.53
N THR A 202 5.79 -6.17 -3.23
CA THR A 202 7.04 -6.92 -3.50
C THR A 202 7.81 -7.27 -2.21
N LEU A 203 7.65 -6.47 -1.15
CA LEU A 203 8.18 -6.79 0.19
C LEU A 203 7.34 -7.86 0.90
N GLY A 204 6.23 -8.32 0.35
CA GLY A 204 5.34 -9.29 0.98
C GLY A 204 4.14 -8.68 1.70
N LEU A 205 3.93 -7.36 1.68
CA LEU A 205 2.83 -6.76 2.43
C LEU A 205 1.49 -7.01 1.74
N THR A 206 0.50 -7.53 2.46
CA THR A 206 -0.88 -7.52 1.99
C THR A 206 -1.55 -6.17 2.28
N HIS A 207 -2.73 -5.93 1.73
CA HIS A 207 -3.47 -4.71 2.02
C HIS A 207 -3.68 -4.50 3.53
N SER A 208 -3.40 -3.29 4.00
CA SER A 208 -3.78 -2.86 5.35
C SER A 208 -5.30 -2.69 5.44
N LYS A 209 -5.86 -2.91 6.64
CA LYS A 209 -7.25 -2.56 6.96
C LYS A 209 -7.40 -1.12 7.45
N ASN A 210 -6.30 -0.41 7.68
CA ASN A 210 -6.33 0.96 8.18
C ASN A 210 -6.36 1.93 7.00
N LYS A 211 -7.38 2.77 6.90
CA LYS A 211 -7.60 3.67 5.75
C LYS A 211 -6.51 4.73 5.54
N THR A 212 -5.73 5.02 6.57
CA THR A 212 -4.64 6.01 6.56
C THR A 212 -3.30 5.42 6.15
N ASP A 213 -3.21 4.08 6.08
CA ASP A 213 -1.98 3.42 5.65
C ASP A 213 -1.88 3.48 4.13
N LEU A 214 -0.66 3.66 3.60
CA LEU A 214 -0.45 3.58 2.17
C LEU A 214 -0.80 2.18 1.67
N MET A 215 -0.63 1.11 2.44
CA MET A 215 -1.03 -0.23 1.99
C MET A 215 -2.54 -0.48 2.02
N TYR A 216 -3.41 0.51 2.28
CA TYR A 216 -4.86 0.34 2.17
C TYR A 216 -5.31 0.15 0.71
N ALA A 217 -6.28 -0.73 0.45
CA ALA A 217 -6.72 -1.03 -0.93
C ALA A 217 -7.49 0.11 -1.61
N GLY A 218 -8.16 0.96 -0.82
CA GLY A 218 -9.03 2.02 -1.33
C GLY A 218 -8.42 3.41 -1.20
N LEU A 219 -7.13 3.55 -1.52
CA LEU A 219 -6.45 4.84 -1.50
C LEU A 219 -7.05 5.82 -2.51
N ALA A 220 -7.09 7.09 -2.12
CA ALA A 220 -7.35 8.23 -2.98
C ALA A 220 -6.46 9.39 -2.53
N PHE A 221 -6.06 10.24 -3.47
CA PHE A 221 -5.20 11.40 -3.23
C PHE A 221 -5.94 12.64 -3.72
N ASP A 222 -6.53 13.41 -2.81
CA ASP A 222 -7.28 14.62 -3.21
C ASP A 222 -6.34 15.83 -3.42
N ASP A 223 -5.18 15.81 -2.76
CA ASP A 223 -4.16 16.85 -2.79
C ASP A 223 -3.53 17.04 -4.18
N ILE A 224 -3.52 16.01 -5.03
CA ILE A 224 -3.04 16.12 -6.41
C ILE A 224 -3.94 16.97 -7.32
N TYR A 225 -5.17 17.28 -6.88
CA TYR A 225 -6.09 18.18 -7.58
C TYR A 225 -6.09 19.60 -7.00
N SER A 226 -5.13 19.92 -6.13
CA SER A 226 -4.96 21.22 -5.50
C SER A 226 -3.70 21.89 -6.03
N TYR A 227 -3.85 23.07 -6.65
CA TYR A 227 -2.70 23.84 -7.15
C TYR A 227 -1.73 24.19 -6.03
N GLN A 228 -2.30 24.55 -4.87
CA GLN A 228 -1.58 24.95 -3.68
C GLN A 228 -0.74 23.81 -3.13
N ASP A 229 -1.35 22.63 -2.99
CA ASP A 229 -0.64 21.47 -2.45
C ASP A 229 0.44 21.00 -3.42
N VAL A 230 0.16 20.98 -4.72
CA VAL A 230 1.09 20.47 -5.74
C VAL A 230 2.29 21.38 -5.97
N THR A 231 2.13 22.70 -5.78
CA THR A 231 3.25 23.65 -5.85
C THR A 231 4.05 23.70 -4.55
N ALA A 232 3.52 23.19 -3.44
CA ALA A 232 4.25 23.04 -2.19
C ALA A 232 5.22 21.84 -2.23
N THR A 233 6.39 21.98 -1.60
CA THR A 233 7.38 20.90 -1.53
C THR A 233 6.91 19.70 -0.70
N SER A 234 5.94 19.90 0.19
CA SER A 234 5.32 18.87 1.03
C SER A 234 4.59 17.79 0.24
N ILE A 235 4.19 18.05 -1.01
CA ILE A 235 3.53 17.04 -1.87
C ILE A 235 4.39 15.79 -2.06
N TRP A 236 5.72 15.95 -1.97
CA TRP A 236 6.73 14.89 -2.09
C TRP A 236 7.07 14.21 -0.76
N ALA A 237 6.34 14.50 0.32
CA ALA A 237 6.54 13.80 1.59
C ALA A 237 6.37 12.28 1.42
N ASN A 238 7.19 11.51 2.13
CA ASN A 238 7.12 10.06 2.10
C ASN A 238 5.74 9.61 2.64
N PRO A 239 4.92 8.90 1.84
CA PRO A 239 3.54 8.61 2.18
C PRO A 239 3.38 7.39 3.10
N LEU A 240 4.46 6.67 3.41
CA LEU A 240 4.40 5.48 4.25
C LEU A 240 4.00 5.83 5.68
N SER A 241 2.92 5.20 6.16
CA SER A 241 2.54 5.29 7.57
C SER A 241 3.53 4.54 8.45
N THR A 242 3.45 4.77 9.77
CA THR A 242 4.22 3.97 10.74
C THR A 242 3.88 2.48 10.64
N THR A 243 2.63 2.13 10.32
CA THR A 243 2.22 0.74 10.13
C THR A 243 2.88 0.12 8.90
N ASP A 244 2.91 0.84 7.78
CA ASP A 244 3.54 0.37 6.54
C ASP A 244 5.03 0.12 6.75
N VAL A 245 5.72 1.08 7.36
CA VAL A 245 7.17 0.99 7.64
C VAL A 245 7.48 -0.24 8.49
N LYS A 246 6.82 -0.38 9.65
CA LYS A 246 7.15 -1.47 10.58
C LYS A 246 6.79 -2.85 10.02
N ARG A 247 5.72 -2.94 9.22
CA ARG A 247 5.41 -4.18 8.50
C ARG A 247 6.46 -4.50 7.45
N GLY A 248 6.92 -3.50 6.69
CA GLY A 248 8.01 -3.66 5.71
C GLY A 248 9.31 -4.10 6.37
N GLU A 249 9.71 -3.47 7.48
CA GLU A 249 10.90 -3.86 8.25
C GLU A 249 10.80 -5.32 8.74
N LEU A 250 9.64 -5.73 9.25
CA LEU A 250 9.42 -7.12 9.67
C LEU A 250 9.50 -8.07 8.47
N ALA A 251 8.91 -7.72 7.33
CA ALA A 251 8.90 -8.57 6.14
C ALA A 251 10.31 -8.79 5.57
N VAL A 252 11.16 -7.77 5.59
CA VAL A 252 12.58 -7.88 5.21
C VAL A 252 13.39 -8.74 6.17
N LYS A 253 13.00 -8.81 7.46
CA LYS A 253 13.68 -9.64 8.46
C LYS A 253 13.25 -11.11 8.42
N ILE A 254 12.11 -11.41 7.79
CA ILE A 254 11.57 -12.76 7.63
C ILE A 254 12.06 -13.39 6.32
N GLU A 255 12.37 -12.57 5.29
CA GLU A 255 13.06 -13.01 4.06
C GLU A 255 14.44 -13.63 4.37
#